data_AF-A0A959C2L8-F1
#
_entry.id   AF-A0A959C2L8-F1
#
_cell.length_a   1.000
_cell.length_b   1.000
_cell.length_c   1.000
_cell.angle_alpha   90.00
_cell.angle_beta   90.00
_cell.angle_gamma   90.00
#
_symmetry.space_group_name_H-M   'P 1'
#
loop_
_entity.id
_entity.type
_entity.pdbx_description
1 polymer ?
#
loop_
_entity_poly.entity_id
_entity_poly.type
_entity_poly.pdbx_seq_one_letter_code
_entity_poly.pdbx_strand_id
1 'polypeptide(L)'
;EYGLKMGVYLSPWDRNNPIYGTPEYNEYFKKQLTEVLTGYGDIFEVWFDGAVSEEFKGKQIYDWPGFIGTVRKYQPRAVIFSDAGPDIRWVGTERGFANPTNWCTLNRDDYYPGTPRYLELRSGNKNGTHWLPAEVDVSIRPGWYYHADEDDRVKSAEHLELIYYNSVGRNANLLLNLPVDRRGLVHENDAKALIELRRRLNATFASDLAAGATVQAAGSRGKGFEAQRLTDGDNHTYWAAEDGVKQATLEITLPQPQTFNVVELREYLPLGQRIEAVAVEAWLDGSWEKVGEATTVGNHRFIRIPRITTDRLRIHISAMACPALSTLALYHRPHDNYLLESKKEFEDRMAWWRDAGLGMFIHWGAYAVPGGVYKGKEVSGVGEWIMSTAHIPVAEYEPFARQFGPQQFDAKEWVRIARDAGMKYIVITSKHHDGFCLWDSKVTDYDIMDTSPFKRDILEELRDACDEAGIKLCFYHSIMDWHHPDAQGKDYGNANPNGPDFASYCENYLKPQLKELIENYNPHVLWFDGEWIPEWTEELGKGLYQYVR
;
A
#
# COMPACT_ATOMS: atom_id res chain seq x y z
N GLU A 1 0.47 -32.43 0.32
CA GLU A 1 -0.55 -32.19 -0.72
C GLU A 1 -0.23 -30.94 -1.55
N TYR A 2 -0.19 -29.76 -0.95
CA TYR A 2 -0.01 -28.49 -1.67
C TYR A 2 1.45 -28.08 -1.96
N GLY A 3 2.43 -28.96 -1.73
CA GLY A 3 3.86 -28.66 -1.94
C GLY A 3 4.45 -27.59 -0.98
N LEU A 4 3.72 -27.20 0.05
CA LEU A 4 4.19 -26.26 1.08
C LEU A 4 5.11 -26.97 2.07
N LYS A 5 6.14 -26.24 2.54
CA LYS A 5 7.05 -26.71 3.58
C LYS A 5 6.47 -26.41 4.96
N MET A 6 6.72 -27.29 5.92
CA MET A 6 6.19 -27.16 7.27
C MET A 6 7.28 -26.62 8.22
N GLY A 7 6.94 -25.56 8.96
CA GLY A 7 7.70 -25.10 10.12
C GLY A 7 6.94 -25.40 11.41
N VAL A 8 7.63 -25.40 12.54
CA VAL A 8 7.03 -25.61 13.87
C VAL A 8 7.52 -24.55 14.84
N TYR A 9 6.57 -23.98 15.58
CA TYR A 9 6.83 -23.11 16.72
C TYR A 9 6.63 -23.93 18.00
N LEU A 10 7.62 -23.90 18.89
CA LEU A 10 7.49 -24.51 20.22
C LEU A 10 8.09 -23.56 21.26
N SER A 11 7.21 -22.90 22.02
CA SER A 11 7.56 -21.91 23.03
C SER A 11 8.50 -22.50 24.08
N PRO A 12 9.75 -22.02 24.20
CA PRO A 12 10.63 -22.40 25.30
C PRO A 12 10.06 -21.97 26.65
N TRP A 13 9.35 -20.83 26.71
CA TRP A 13 8.63 -20.40 27.90
C TRP A 13 7.32 -21.17 28.07
N ASP A 14 7.22 -21.97 29.14
CA ASP A 14 6.00 -22.70 29.49
C ASP A 14 5.44 -22.19 30.82
N ARG A 15 4.23 -21.64 30.76
CA ARG A 15 3.51 -21.07 31.92
C ARG A 15 2.70 -22.12 32.68
N ASN A 16 2.53 -23.31 32.12
CA ASN A 16 1.70 -24.37 32.65
C ASN A 16 2.53 -25.46 33.35
N ASN A 17 3.69 -25.81 32.80
CA ASN A 17 4.48 -26.91 33.33
C ASN A 17 5.04 -26.59 34.74
N PRO A 18 4.69 -27.39 35.77
CA PRO A 18 5.10 -27.11 37.15
C PRO A 18 6.61 -27.22 37.40
N ILE A 19 7.37 -27.85 36.49
CA ILE A 19 8.84 -27.97 36.61
C ILE A 19 9.57 -26.84 35.87
N TYR A 20 8.85 -25.90 35.24
CA TYR A 20 9.49 -24.73 34.63
C TYR A 20 10.28 -23.94 35.68
N GLY A 21 11.53 -23.65 35.37
CA GLY A 21 12.53 -23.07 36.27
C GLY A 21 13.55 -24.07 36.81
N THR A 22 13.43 -25.37 36.50
CA THR A 22 14.39 -26.40 36.93
C THR A 22 15.24 -26.94 35.76
N PRO A 23 16.39 -27.56 36.03
CA PRO A 23 17.19 -28.21 34.98
C PRO A 23 16.43 -29.31 34.22
N GLU A 24 15.54 -30.02 34.90
CA GLU A 24 14.74 -31.12 34.32
C GLU A 24 13.79 -30.65 33.21
N TYR A 25 13.38 -29.38 33.24
CA TYR A 25 12.56 -28.78 32.17
C TYR A 25 13.25 -28.86 30.81
N ASN A 26 14.58 -28.71 30.74
CA ASN A 26 15.32 -28.82 29.48
C ASN A 26 15.20 -30.23 28.87
N GLU A 27 15.22 -31.28 29.69
CA GLU A 27 15.01 -32.66 29.21
C GLU A 27 13.56 -32.90 28.80
N TYR A 28 12.60 -32.32 29.52
CA TYR A 28 11.19 -32.34 29.13
C TYR A 28 10.99 -31.67 27.76
N PHE A 29 11.51 -30.47 27.56
CA PHE A 29 11.41 -29.73 26.30
C PHE A 29 12.05 -30.49 25.14
N LYS A 30 13.26 -31.06 25.33
CA LYS A 30 13.94 -31.87 24.30
C LYS A 30 13.15 -33.13 23.91
N LYS A 31 12.40 -33.73 24.84
CA LYS A 31 11.51 -34.86 24.53
C LYS A 31 10.35 -34.42 23.64
N GLN A 32 9.65 -33.33 23.99
CA GLN A 32 8.59 -32.78 23.14
C GLN A 32 9.10 -32.37 21.76
N LEU A 33 10.26 -31.70 21.72
CA LEU A 33 10.91 -31.34 20.47
C LEU A 33 11.25 -32.58 19.62
N THR A 34 11.73 -33.67 20.24
CA THR A 34 11.99 -34.94 19.54
C THR A 34 10.72 -35.55 18.95
N GLU A 35 9.59 -35.52 19.67
CA GLU A 35 8.31 -36.01 19.16
C GLU A 35 7.88 -35.23 17.91
N VAL A 36 7.95 -33.90 17.94
CA VAL A 36 7.60 -33.05 16.80
C VAL A 36 8.54 -33.29 15.61
N LEU A 37 9.84 -33.38 15.84
CA LEU A 37 10.85 -33.53 14.79
C LEU A 37 10.89 -34.93 14.17
N THR A 38 10.27 -35.95 14.78
CA THR A 38 10.30 -37.33 14.27
C THR A 38 8.92 -37.86 13.87
N GLY A 39 7.84 -37.28 14.40
CA GLY A 39 6.47 -37.74 14.15
C GLY A 39 5.75 -37.07 12.98
N TYR A 40 6.22 -35.91 12.49
CA TYR A 40 5.45 -35.04 11.59
C TYR A 40 6.08 -34.86 10.19
N GLY A 41 7.03 -35.72 9.81
CA GLY A 41 7.69 -35.68 8.50
C GLY A 41 8.83 -34.67 8.42
N ASP A 42 9.06 -34.11 7.23
CA ASP A 42 10.15 -33.15 6.99
C ASP A 42 9.80 -31.78 7.58
N ILE A 43 10.59 -31.33 8.54
CA ILE A 43 10.47 -30.01 9.14
C ILE A 43 11.50 -29.08 8.50
N PHE A 44 11.01 -28.01 7.89
CA PHE A 44 11.83 -27.00 7.21
C PHE A 44 12.33 -25.90 8.15
N GLU A 45 11.56 -25.60 9.20
CA GLU A 45 11.89 -24.52 10.12
C GLU A 45 11.47 -24.84 11.55
N VAL A 46 12.28 -24.46 12.53
CA VAL A 46 11.96 -24.54 13.97
C VAL A 46 12.10 -23.15 14.57
N TRP A 47 11.03 -22.66 15.19
CA TRP A 47 10.94 -21.31 15.73
C TRP A 47 10.97 -21.34 17.26
N PHE A 48 12.01 -20.74 17.83
CA PHE A 48 12.14 -20.53 19.27
C PHE A 48 12.00 -19.05 19.59
N ASP A 49 11.02 -18.71 20.42
CA ASP A 49 10.81 -17.33 20.85
C ASP A 49 11.73 -16.93 22.01
N GLY A 50 11.85 -15.62 22.19
CA GLY A 50 12.56 -15.02 23.31
C GLY A 50 11.65 -14.40 24.37
N ALA A 51 10.33 -14.53 24.26
CA ALA A 51 9.41 -13.82 25.13
C ALA A 51 9.38 -14.45 26.54
N VAL A 52 9.42 -13.59 27.54
CA VAL A 52 9.21 -13.97 28.93
C VAL A 52 8.68 -12.76 29.68
N SER A 53 7.63 -12.94 30.47
CA SER A 53 7.13 -11.86 31.35
C SER A 53 8.16 -11.51 32.43
N GLU A 54 8.12 -10.28 32.94
CA GLU A 54 9.09 -9.80 33.94
C GLU A 54 9.12 -10.67 35.20
N GLU A 55 7.97 -11.23 35.62
CA GLU A 55 7.88 -12.14 36.77
C GLU A 55 8.64 -13.47 36.56
N PHE A 56 8.81 -13.91 35.31
CA PHE A 56 9.43 -15.19 34.97
C PHE A 56 10.85 -15.05 34.41
N LYS A 57 11.33 -13.82 34.28
CA LYS A 57 12.63 -13.51 33.71
C LYS A 57 13.76 -14.11 34.56
N GLY A 58 14.63 -14.88 33.92
CA GLY A 58 15.75 -15.56 34.58
C GLY A 58 15.36 -16.78 35.42
N LYS A 59 14.07 -17.18 35.49
CA LYS A 59 13.66 -18.38 36.23
C LYS A 59 14.17 -19.67 35.57
N GLN A 60 14.07 -19.77 34.24
CA GLN A 60 14.57 -20.93 33.48
C GLN A 60 15.92 -20.60 32.84
N ILE A 61 16.90 -21.48 33.06
CA ILE A 61 18.15 -21.49 32.30
C ILE A 61 18.00 -22.53 31.19
N TYR A 62 17.97 -22.06 29.94
CA TYR A 62 17.74 -22.90 28.76
C TYR A 62 19.02 -23.58 28.27
N ASP A 63 18.91 -24.86 27.94
CA ASP A 63 19.95 -25.64 27.26
C ASP A 63 19.90 -25.41 25.74
N TRP A 64 20.19 -24.17 25.32
CA TRP A 64 20.19 -23.80 23.88
C TRP A 64 21.07 -24.73 23.01
N PRO A 65 22.30 -25.11 23.41
CA PRO A 65 23.09 -26.07 22.65
C PRO A 65 22.40 -27.42 22.51
N GLY A 66 21.75 -27.92 23.57
CA GLY A 66 20.98 -29.16 23.51
C GLY A 66 19.73 -29.06 22.64
N PHE A 67 19.02 -27.93 22.66
CA PHE A 67 17.84 -27.69 21.83
C PHE A 67 18.24 -27.67 20.34
N ILE A 68 19.25 -26.86 20.00
CA ILE A 68 19.82 -26.79 18.65
C ILE A 68 20.36 -28.15 18.21
N GLY A 69 21.08 -28.85 19.08
CA GLY A 69 21.62 -30.18 18.80
C GLY A 69 20.52 -31.21 18.52
N THR A 70 19.38 -31.10 19.20
CA THR A 70 18.19 -31.95 18.97
C THR A 70 17.62 -31.69 17.58
N VAL A 71 17.43 -30.42 17.18
CA VAL A 71 17.00 -30.08 15.81
C VAL A 71 17.98 -30.61 14.78
N ARG A 72 19.28 -30.37 14.94
CA ARG A 72 20.31 -30.82 13.99
C ARG A 72 20.40 -32.33 13.86
N LYS A 73 20.14 -33.08 14.95
CA LYS A 73 20.15 -34.55 14.95
C LYS A 73 19.02 -35.12 14.11
N TYR A 74 17.81 -34.58 14.24
CA TYR A 74 16.61 -35.17 13.64
C TYR A 74 16.19 -34.52 12.32
N GLN A 75 16.44 -33.21 12.18
CA GLN A 75 16.07 -32.40 11.02
C GLN A 75 17.27 -31.50 10.63
N PRO A 76 18.37 -32.08 10.13
CA PRO A 76 19.63 -31.36 9.88
C PRO A 76 19.53 -30.22 8.86
N ARG A 77 18.46 -30.20 8.05
CA ARG A 77 18.18 -29.16 7.05
C ARG A 77 17.21 -28.09 7.53
N ALA A 78 16.61 -28.25 8.72
CA ALA A 78 15.69 -27.27 9.27
C ALA A 78 16.45 -25.99 9.60
N VAL A 79 15.90 -24.86 9.16
CA VAL A 79 16.35 -23.54 9.60
C VAL A 79 15.88 -23.33 11.04
N ILE A 80 16.73 -22.78 11.91
CA ILE A 80 16.39 -22.47 13.29
C ILE A 80 16.32 -20.96 13.45
N PHE A 81 15.12 -20.48 13.75
CA PHE A 81 14.90 -19.12 14.21
C PHE A 81 15.08 -19.02 15.72
N SER A 82 15.78 -17.98 16.14
CA SER A 82 15.55 -17.29 17.41
C SER A 82 15.88 -15.81 17.23
N ASP A 83 15.74 -14.99 18.29
CA ASP A 83 16.19 -13.60 18.26
C ASP A 83 17.59 -13.43 17.64
N ALA A 84 18.51 -14.35 17.94
CA ALA A 84 19.90 -14.28 17.51
C ALA A 84 20.41 -15.55 16.82
N GLY A 85 19.56 -16.36 16.18
CA GLY A 85 20.01 -17.54 15.42
C GLY A 85 19.79 -18.89 16.09
N PRO A 86 20.47 -19.96 15.64
CA PRO A 86 21.77 -19.93 14.98
C PRO A 86 21.77 -19.65 13.48
N ASP A 87 20.64 -19.81 12.77
CA ASP A 87 20.61 -19.70 11.30
C ASP A 87 20.02 -18.39 10.81
N ILE A 88 18.91 -17.96 11.40
CA ILE A 88 18.23 -16.70 11.08
C ILE A 88 17.89 -15.95 12.36
N ARG A 89 17.82 -14.63 12.26
CA ARG A 89 17.60 -13.76 13.42
C ARG A 89 16.28 -13.02 13.33
N TRP A 90 15.76 -12.63 14.48
CA TRP A 90 14.65 -11.68 14.54
C TRP A 90 15.07 -10.31 13.98
N VAL A 91 14.17 -9.65 13.25
CA VAL A 91 14.41 -8.28 12.77
C VAL A 91 14.29 -7.23 13.87
N GLY A 92 13.95 -7.60 15.11
CA GLY A 92 13.90 -6.68 16.25
C GLY A 92 12.63 -5.84 16.35
N THR A 93 11.58 -6.16 15.57
CA THR A 93 10.25 -5.56 15.66
C THR A 93 9.20 -6.44 14.99
N GLU A 94 7.99 -6.44 15.54
CA GLU A 94 6.82 -7.16 14.97
C GLU A 94 5.97 -6.26 14.04
N ARG A 95 6.52 -5.14 13.59
CA ARG A 95 5.80 -4.14 12.76
C ARG A 95 5.81 -4.49 11.28
N GLY A 96 6.49 -5.57 10.88
CA GLY A 96 6.60 -5.98 9.49
C GLY A 96 7.67 -5.25 8.68
N PHE A 97 8.59 -4.51 9.33
CA PHE A 97 9.60 -3.70 8.64
C PHE A 97 11.03 -4.02 9.08
N ALA A 98 11.88 -4.37 8.11
CA ALA A 98 13.33 -4.32 8.25
C ALA A 98 13.84 -2.88 8.11
N ASN A 99 14.97 -2.59 8.74
CA ASN A 99 15.65 -1.31 8.57
C ASN A 99 16.09 -1.11 7.11
N PRO A 100 16.20 0.15 6.63
CA PRO A 100 16.72 0.44 5.30
C PRO A 100 18.10 -0.19 5.03
N THR A 101 18.96 -0.23 6.06
CA THR A 101 20.23 -0.99 6.06
C THR A 101 20.00 -2.31 6.78
N ASN A 102 20.23 -3.43 6.09
CA ASN A 102 20.04 -4.76 6.63
C ASN A 102 21.11 -5.73 6.11
N TRP A 103 22.11 -5.95 6.96
CA TRP A 103 23.17 -6.93 6.75
C TRP A 103 22.69 -8.32 7.14
N CYS A 104 23.02 -9.32 6.33
CA CYS A 104 22.86 -10.73 6.72
C CYS A 104 23.87 -11.14 7.79
N THR A 105 24.94 -10.37 8.01
CA THR A 105 25.97 -10.69 9.00
C THR A 105 25.60 -10.17 10.39
N LEU A 106 25.94 -10.93 11.44
CA LEU A 106 25.75 -10.56 12.85
C LEU A 106 26.92 -11.08 13.69
N ASN A 107 27.33 -10.34 14.72
CA ASN A 107 28.21 -10.85 15.78
C ASN A 107 27.41 -11.78 16.72
N ARG A 108 26.98 -12.93 16.23
CA ARG A 108 26.04 -13.82 16.92
C ARG A 108 26.41 -14.10 18.38
N ASP A 109 27.69 -14.33 18.65
CA ASP A 109 28.17 -14.75 19.98
C ASP A 109 28.05 -13.64 21.05
N ASP A 110 27.74 -12.40 20.66
CA ASP A 110 27.43 -11.28 21.56
C ASP A 110 25.97 -11.31 22.08
N TYR A 111 25.15 -12.25 21.57
CA TYR A 111 23.71 -12.33 21.79
C TYR A 111 23.28 -13.76 22.15
N TYR A 112 22.05 -13.86 22.64
CA TYR A 112 21.37 -15.11 22.95
C TYR A 112 19.86 -14.94 22.67
N PRO A 113 19.10 -16.03 22.50
CA PRO A 113 17.64 -15.95 22.33
C PRO A 113 16.98 -15.20 23.50
N GLY A 114 16.08 -14.26 23.22
CA GLY A 114 15.49 -13.34 24.21
C GLY A 114 16.43 -12.23 24.69
N THR A 115 17.47 -11.89 23.92
CA THR A 115 18.41 -10.81 24.27
C THR A 115 17.70 -9.45 24.44
N PRO A 116 18.01 -8.66 25.49
CA PRO A 116 17.47 -7.31 25.64
C PRO A 116 18.05 -6.32 24.62
N ARG A 117 19.10 -6.71 23.89
CA ARG A 117 19.79 -5.88 22.88
C ARG A 117 19.14 -5.99 21.49
N TYR A 118 17.84 -6.27 21.42
CA TYR A 118 17.11 -6.54 20.17
C TYR A 118 17.18 -5.38 19.14
N LEU A 119 17.38 -4.14 19.60
CA LEU A 119 17.58 -2.99 18.70
C LEU A 119 18.82 -3.14 17.82
N GLU A 120 19.85 -3.84 18.29
CA GLU A 120 21.10 -4.07 17.56
C GLU A 120 20.95 -5.13 16.47
N LEU A 121 19.89 -5.95 16.52
CA LEU A 121 19.57 -6.97 15.52
C LEU A 121 19.01 -6.35 14.22
N ARG A 122 18.36 -5.19 14.32
CA ARG A 122 17.53 -4.61 13.24
C ARG A 122 18.26 -4.35 11.93
N SER A 123 19.55 -4.03 12.01
CA SER A 123 20.39 -3.72 10.84
C SER A 123 21.45 -4.78 10.55
N GLY A 124 21.65 -5.73 11.47
CA GLY A 124 22.83 -6.60 11.45
C GLY A 124 24.14 -5.81 11.64
N ASN A 125 25.27 -6.49 11.47
CA ASN A 125 26.60 -5.90 11.57
C ASN A 125 27.34 -6.05 10.25
N LYS A 126 27.80 -4.93 9.67
CA LYS A 126 28.57 -4.89 8.42
C LYS A 126 29.75 -5.88 8.40
N ASN A 127 30.46 -6.00 9.52
CA ASN A 127 31.60 -6.91 9.69
C ASN A 127 31.25 -8.08 10.63
N GLY A 128 29.99 -8.50 10.66
CA GLY A 128 29.51 -9.55 11.56
C GLY A 128 30.22 -10.89 11.31
N THR A 129 30.46 -11.64 12.38
CA THR A 129 31.22 -12.91 12.33
C THR A 129 30.43 -14.09 11.77
N HIS A 130 29.10 -14.00 11.74
CA HIS A 130 28.22 -15.08 11.32
C HIS A 130 27.18 -14.61 10.32
N TRP A 131 26.77 -15.49 9.41
CA TRP A 131 25.70 -15.24 8.43
C TRP A 131 24.34 -15.63 9.01
N LEU A 132 23.57 -14.65 9.49
CA LEU A 132 22.24 -14.78 10.05
C LEU A 132 21.29 -13.76 9.39
N PRO A 133 20.69 -14.06 8.22
CA PRO A 133 19.73 -13.16 7.61
C PRO A 133 18.54 -12.89 8.54
N ALA A 134 17.91 -11.73 8.36
CA ALA A 134 16.76 -11.34 9.15
C ALA A 134 15.47 -12.00 8.63
N GLU A 135 14.65 -12.44 9.57
CA GLU A 135 13.25 -12.73 9.33
C GLU A 135 12.38 -11.63 9.96
N VAL A 136 11.46 -11.12 9.16
CA VAL A 136 10.48 -10.11 9.53
C VAL A 136 9.17 -10.80 9.81
N ASP A 137 8.81 -10.90 11.07
CA ASP A 137 7.56 -11.46 11.55
C ASP A 137 6.54 -10.33 11.80
N VAL A 138 5.29 -10.57 11.42
CA VAL A 138 4.19 -9.64 11.64
C VAL A 138 2.85 -10.35 11.52
N SER A 139 1.86 -9.96 12.31
CA SER A 139 0.48 -10.43 12.14
C SER A 139 -0.25 -9.68 11.02
N ILE A 140 -1.14 -10.36 10.30
CA ILE A 140 -2.08 -9.69 9.38
C ILE A 140 -3.08 -8.78 10.14
N ARG A 141 -3.25 -8.98 11.44
CA ARG A 141 -4.13 -8.23 12.36
C ARG A 141 -3.34 -7.44 13.41
N PRO A 142 -4.00 -6.67 14.31
CA PRO A 142 -3.33 -6.10 15.48
C PRO A 142 -2.78 -7.19 16.42
N GLY A 143 -3.55 -8.24 16.70
CA GLY A 143 -3.14 -9.39 17.53
C GLY A 143 -2.55 -10.55 16.73
N TRP A 144 -1.78 -11.41 17.41
CA TRP A 144 -1.26 -12.67 16.86
C TRP A 144 -2.30 -13.81 16.84
N TYR A 145 -3.26 -13.76 17.76
CA TYR A 145 -4.37 -14.70 17.87
C TYR A 145 -5.66 -14.09 17.33
N TYR A 146 -6.65 -14.94 17.03
CA TYR A 146 -7.93 -14.47 16.50
C TYR A 146 -8.74 -13.77 17.59
N HIS A 147 -9.20 -12.56 17.26
CA HIS A 147 -10.19 -11.81 18.01
C HIS A 147 -11.25 -11.28 17.04
N ALA A 148 -12.54 -11.56 17.34
CA ALA A 148 -13.64 -11.19 16.45
C ALA A 148 -13.81 -9.66 16.31
N ASP A 149 -13.42 -8.89 17.32
CA ASP A 149 -13.37 -7.42 17.28
C ASP A 149 -12.21 -6.88 16.41
N GLU A 150 -11.39 -7.76 15.81
CA GLU A 150 -10.36 -7.39 14.83
C GLU A 150 -10.75 -7.77 13.40
N ASP A 151 -11.95 -8.30 13.14
CA ASP A 151 -12.38 -8.77 11.81
C ASP A 151 -12.42 -7.64 10.76
N ASP A 152 -12.67 -6.41 11.20
CA ASP A 152 -12.61 -5.16 10.44
C ASP A 152 -11.25 -4.46 10.50
N ARG A 153 -10.29 -5.00 11.28
CA ARG A 153 -8.93 -4.44 11.49
C ARG A 153 -7.83 -5.26 10.81
N VAL A 154 -8.20 -6.13 9.86
CA VAL A 154 -7.25 -6.82 8.97
C VAL A 154 -6.47 -5.79 8.16
N LYS A 155 -5.14 -5.91 8.10
CA LYS A 155 -4.30 -5.02 7.28
C LYS A 155 -4.74 -5.07 5.83
N SER A 156 -4.95 -3.90 5.23
CA SER A 156 -5.30 -3.79 3.82
C SER A 156 -4.19 -4.32 2.92
N ALA A 157 -4.51 -4.66 1.68
CA ALA A 157 -3.54 -5.17 0.72
C ALA A 157 -2.42 -4.14 0.40
N GLU A 158 -2.72 -2.84 0.44
CA GLU A 158 -1.75 -1.75 0.32
C GLU A 158 -0.75 -1.78 1.48
N HIS A 159 -1.24 -1.97 2.71
CA HIS A 159 -0.37 -2.06 3.87
C HIS A 159 0.50 -3.32 3.82
N LEU A 160 -0.07 -4.46 3.40
CA LEU A 160 0.69 -5.69 3.21
C LEU A 160 1.74 -5.58 2.10
N GLU A 161 1.43 -4.85 1.03
CA GLU A 161 2.39 -4.53 -0.04
C GLU A 161 3.52 -3.64 0.51
N LEU A 162 3.20 -2.64 1.34
CA LEU A 162 4.19 -1.82 2.03
C LEU A 162 5.11 -2.70 2.90
N ILE A 163 4.55 -3.63 3.67
CA ILE A 163 5.31 -4.61 4.46
C ILE A 163 6.24 -5.42 3.55
N TYR A 164 5.75 -5.95 2.42
CA TYR A 164 6.56 -6.71 1.46
C TYR A 164 7.78 -5.92 0.96
N TYR A 165 7.60 -4.67 0.53
CA TYR A 165 8.71 -3.80 0.10
C TYR A 165 9.69 -3.45 1.23
N ASN A 166 9.22 -3.41 2.48
CA ASN A 166 10.05 -3.09 3.64
C ASN A 166 10.58 -4.34 4.36
N SER A 167 10.34 -5.55 3.84
CA SER A 167 10.85 -6.82 4.34
C SER A 167 11.64 -7.53 3.23
N VAL A 168 10.94 -8.23 2.34
CA VAL A 168 11.51 -8.89 1.14
C VAL A 168 12.33 -7.90 0.32
N GLY A 169 11.79 -6.70 0.07
CA GLY A 169 12.49 -5.64 -0.66
C GLY A 169 13.69 -5.03 0.06
N ARG A 170 14.02 -5.49 1.28
CA ARG A 170 15.14 -5.02 2.10
C ARG A 170 15.98 -6.19 2.61
N ASN A 171 16.21 -7.20 1.77
CA ASN A 171 17.09 -8.32 2.08
C ASN A 171 16.67 -9.13 3.34
N ALA A 172 15.37 -9.34 3.52
CA ALA A 172 14.83 -10.16 4.61
C ALA A 172 13.79 -11.15 4.09
N ASN A 173 13.47 -12.16 4.90
CA ASN A 173 12.26 -12.96 4.70
C ASN A 173 11.08 -12.30 5.42
N LEU A 174 9.86 -12.52 4.90
CA LEU A 174 8.61 -12.09 5.54
C LEU A 174 7.84 -13.32 6.05
N LEU A 175 7.63 -13.39 7.36
CA LEU A 175 6.76 -14.35 8.03
C LEU A 175 5.46 -13.64 8.46
N LEU A 176 4.40 -13.80 7.66
CA LEU A 176 3.09 -13.17 7.91
C LEU A 176 2.17 -14.15 8.63
N ASN A 177 1.75 -13.81 9.85
CA ASN A 177 0.84 -14.63 10.64
C ASN A 177 -0.63 -14.50 10.19
N LEU A 178 -1.32 -15.63 10.20
CA LEU A 178 -2.76 -15.78 9.98
C LEU A 178 -3.40 -16.46 11.18
N PRO A 179 -4.14 -15.73 12.03
CA PRO A 179 -4.81 -16.36 13.15
C PRO A 179 -6.03 -17.17 12.67
N VAL A 180 -6.11 -18.41 13.14
CA VAL A 180 -7.26 -19.29 12.90
C VAL A 180 -8.35 -19.01 13.92
N ASP A 181 -9.59 -18.92 13.46
CA ASP A 181 -10.73 -18.59 14.32
C ASP A 181 -11.26 -19.80 15.12
N ARG A 182 -12.34 -19.59 15.88
CA ARG A 182 -12.94 -20.63 16.73
C ARG A 182 -13.59 -21.79 15.95
N ARG A 183 -13.81 -21.63 14.64
CA ARG A 183 -14.28 -22.71 13.74
C ARG A 183 -13.13 -23.63 13.32
N GLY A 184 -11.89 -23.21 13.52
CA GLY A 184 -10.72 -23.87 12.95
C GLY A 184 -10.45 -23.44 11.50
N LEU A 185 -10.94 -22.26 11.09
CA LEU A 185 -10.79 -21.73 9.74
C LEU A 185 -9.99 -20.42 9.73
N VAL A 186 -9.32 -20.14 8.61
CA VAL A 186 -8.82 -18.79 8.32
C VAL A 186 -10.03 -17.93 7.99
N HIS A 187 -10.17 -16.80 8.68
CA HIS A 187 -11.29 -15.91 8.47
C HIS A 187 -11.23 -15.26 7.07
N GLU A 188 -12.40 -15.03 6.49
CA GLU A 188 -12.58 -14.75 5.08
C GLU A 188 -11.94 -13.40 4.66
N ASN A 189 -11.93 -12.41 5.56
CA ASN A 189 -11.27 -11.12 5.35
C ASN A 189 -9.74 -11.25 5.21
N ASP A 190 -9.12 -12.12 6.02
CA ASP A 190 -7.68 -12.39 5.98
C ASP A 190 -7.29 -13.05 4.66
N ALA A 191 -8.06 -14.06 4.24
CA ALA A 191 -7.84 -14.74 2.97
C ALA A 191 -8.00 -13.76 1.78
N LYS A 192 -9.02 -12.90 1.80
CA LYS A 192 -9.24 -11.87 0.78
C LYS A 192 -8.06 -10.89 0.69
N ALA A 193 -7.56 -10.41 1.83
CA ALA A 193 -6.41 -9.50 1.88
C ALA A 193 -5.14 -10.12 1.27
N LEU A 194 -4.88 -11.40 1.54
CA LEU A 194 -3.73 -12.12 0.97
C LEU A 194 -3.84 -12.34 -0.54
N ILE A 195 -5.03 -12.71 -1.02
CA ILE A 195 -5.28 -12.89 -2.46
C ILE A 195 -5.08 -11.56 -3.19
N GLU A 196 -5.56 -10.47 -2.61
CA GLU A 196 -5.40 -9.13 -3.16
C GLU A 196 -3.94 -8.65 -3.13
N LEU A 197 -3.20 -8.92 -2.05
CA LEU A 197 -1.74 -8.72 -2.02
C LEU A 197 -1.07 -9.47 -3.17
N ARG A 198 -1.40 -10.75 -3.37
CA ARG A 198 -0.81 -11.56 -4.44
C ARG A 198 -1.14 -10.98 -5.82
N ARG A 199 -2.38 -10.51 -6.03
CA ARG A 199 -2.80 -9.85 -7.27
C ARG A 199 -1.93 -8.62 -7.56
N ARG A 200 -1.68 -7.78 -6.56
CA ARG A 200 -0.83 -6.58 -6.68
C ARG A 200 0.62 -6.91 -6.98
N LEU A 201 1.20 -7.86 -6.25
CA LEU A 201 2.58 -8.31 -6.50
C LEU A 201 2.72 -8.90 -7.90
N ASN A 202 1.77 -9.74 -8.34
CA ASN A 202 1.75 -10.26 -9.71
C ASN A 202 1.68 -9.13 -10.73
N ALA A 203 0.84 -8.12 -10.52
CA ALA A 203 0.72 -7.00 -11.45
C ALA A 203 2.02 -6.21 -11.58
N THR A 204 2.75 -6.01 -10.47
CA THR A 204 4.05 -5.32 -10.50
C THR A 204 5.15 -6.17 -11.14
N PHE A 205 5.29 -7.43 -10.73
CA PHE A 205 6.44 -8.28 -11.10
C PHE A 205 6.18 -9.18 -12.31
N ALA A 206 5.09 -8.95 -13.06
CA ALA A 206 4.73 -9.76 -14.22
C ALA A 206 5.74 -9.67 -15.36
N SER A 207 6.40 -8.52 -15.52
CA SER A 207 7.33 -8.26 -16.63
C SER A 207 8.53 -7.49 -16.12
N ASP A 208 9.72 -8.04 -16.32
CA ASP A 208 10.97 -7.29 -16.17
C ASP A 208 11.20 -6.42 -17.40
N LEU A 209 11.13 -5.11 -17.19
CA LEU A 209 11.29 -4.08 -18.22
C LEU A 209 12.77 -3.81 -18.55
N ALA A 210 13.71 -4.38 -17.79
CA ALA A 210 15.14 -4.40 -18.11
C ALA A 210 15.53 -5.55 -19.04
N ALA A 211 14.62 -6.50 -19.32
CA ALA A 211 14.92 -7.64 -20.17
C ALA A 211 15.38 -7.19 -21.56
N GLY A 212 16.56 -7.67 -21.97
CA GLY A 212 17.19 -7.29 -23.25
C GLY A 212 17.87 -5.91 -23.26
N ALA A 213 17.95 -5.22 -22.12
CA ALA A 213 18.75 -4.01 -22.01
C ALA A 213 20.24 -4.30 -22.23
N THR A 214 20.96 -3.35 -22.84
CA THR A 214 22.41 -3.39 -22.90
C THR A 214 22.98 -2.81 -21.60
N VAL A 215 23.84 -3.55 -20.93
CA VAL A 215 24.48 -3.08 -19.68
C VAL A 215 25.99 -2.97 -19.87
N GLN A 216 26.54 -1.80 -19.54
CA GLN A 216 27.97 -1.52 -19.57
C GLN A 216 28.46 -1.15 -18.16
N ALA A 217 29.69 -1.51 -17.86
CA ALA A 217 30.37 -1.14 -16.62
C ALA A 217 31.75 -0.58 -16.93
N ALA A 218 32.21 0.42 -16.16
CA ALA A 218 33.54 1.02 -16.32
C ALA A 218 34.72 0.04 -16.06
N GLY A 219 34.43 -1.15 -15.54
CA GLY A 219 35.36 -2.27 -15.41
C GLY A 219 34.60 -3.54 -15.02
N SER A 220 34.91 -4.66 -15.68
CA SER A 220 34.35 -5.98 -15.36
C SER A 220 35.51 -6.95 -15.17
N ARG A 221 35.34 -7.94 -14.29
CA ARG A 221 36.40 -8.92 -13.95
C ARG A 221 36.89 -9.75 -15.15
N GLY A 222 36.18 -9.70 -16.26
CA GLY A 222 36.55 -10.30 -17.53
C GLY A 222 35.52 -11.32 -18.01
N LYS A 223 35.99 -12.26 -18.83
CA LYS A 223 35.14 -13.30 -19.45
C LYS A 223 34.38 -14.10 -18.38
N GLY A 224 33.07 -14.18 -18.52
CA GLY A 224 32.19 -14.86 -17.56
C GLY A 224 31.59 -13.95 -16.48
N PHE A 225 32.01 -12.68 -16.40
CA PHE A 225 31.53 -11.70 -15.40
C PHE A 225 31.11 -10.39 -16.04
N GLU A 226 30.65 -10.44 -17.30
CA GLU A 226 30.25 -9.28 -18.07
C GLU A 226 28.98 -8.64 -17.49
N ALA A 227 28.88 -7.30 -17.58
CA ALA A 227 27.74 -6.55 -17.04
C ALA A 227 26.40 -6.98 -17.64
N GLN A 228 26.41 -7.51 -18.87
CA GLN A 228 25.23 -8.01 -19.57
C GLN A 228 24.50 -9.14 -18.83
N ARG A 229 25.19 -9.89 -17.94
CA ARG A 229 24.58 -10.96 -17.14
C ARG A 229 23.48 -10.47 -16.21
N LEU A 230 23.48 -9.18 -15.86
CA LEU A 230 22.49 -8.61 -14.95
C LEU A 230 21.05 -8.65 -15.47
N THR A 231 20.86 -8.84 -16.78
CA THR A 231 19.55 -8.82 -17.45
C THR A 231 19.29 -10.10 -18.24
N ASP A 232 20.02 -11.18 -17.96
CA ASP A 232 19.89 -12.47 -18.67
C ASP A 232 18.80 -13.40 -18.10
N GLY A 233 18.21 -13.01 -16.97
CA GLY A 233 17.15 -13.78 -16.28
C GLY A 233 17.65 -14.98 -15.47
N ASP A 234 18.97 -15.18 -15.34
CA ASP A 234 19.57 -16.28 -14.58
C ASP A 234 20.25 -15.77 -13.30
N ASN A 235 19.68 -16.09 -12.14
CA ASN A 235 20.26 -15.68 -10.85
C ASN A 235 21.53 -16.47 -10.47
N HIS A 236 21.96 -17.44 -11.28
CA HIS A 236 23.21 -18.17 -11.10
C HIS A 236 24.37 -17.58 -11.91
N THR A 237 24.10 -16.71 -12.88
CA THR A 237 25.11 -15.87 -13.52
C THR A 237 25.23 -14.56 -12.75
N TYR A 238 26.35 -13.87 -12.91
CA TYR A 238 26.55 -12.58 -12.25
C TYR A 238 27.57 -11.73 -12.98
N TRP A 239 27.40 -10.42 -12.89
CA TRP A 239 28.46 -9.46 -13.13
C TRP A 239 29.32 -9.32 -11.88
N ALA A 240 30.63 -9.14 -12.08
CA ALA A 240 31.53 -8.74 -11.01
C ALA A 240 32.50 -7.68 -11.51
N ALA A 241 32.76 -6.67 -10.68
CA ALA A 241 33.86 -5.73 -10.90
C ALA A 241 35.22 -6.43 -10.68
N GLU A 242 36.29 -5.79 -11.16
CA GLU A 242 37.66 -6.23 -10.90
C GLU A 242 38.00 -6.24 -9.40
N ASP A 243 38.95 -7.09 -9.01
CA ASP A 243 39.38 -7.19 -7.62
C ASP A 243 39.96 -5.86 -7.13
N GLY A 244 39.55 -5.42 -5.93
CA GLY A 244 39.95 -4.14 -5.35
C GLY A 244 39.07 -2.94 -5.74
N VAL A 245 38.24 -3.04 -6.78
CA VAL A 245 37.30 -1.97 -7.16
C VAL A 245 36.12 -1.94 -6.19
N LYS A 246 35.97 -0.86 -5.42
CA LYS A 246 34.89 -0.68 -4.44
C LYS A 246 33.79 0.29 -4.88
N GLN A 247 34.06 1.05 -5.94
CA GLN A 247 33.14 1.98 -6.56
C GLN A 247 32.93 1.54 -8.00
N ALA A 248 31.68 1.36 -8.41
CA ALA A 248 31.36 0.97 -9.78
C ALA A 248 30.16 1.76 -10.29
N THR A 249 30.16 1.98 -11.61
CA THR A 249 29.05 2.59 -12.33
C THR A 249 28.58 1.61 -13.40
N LEU A 250 27.29 1.30 -13.38
CA LEU A 250 26.59 0.57 -14.43
C LEU A 250 25.82 1.58 -15.28
N GLU A 251 25.98 1.53 -16.59
CA GLU A 251 25.16 2.27 -17.54
C GLU A 251 24.26 1.28 -18.28
N ILE A 252 22.95 1.56 -18.25
CA ILE A 252 21.90 0.69 -18.77
C ILE A 252 21.21 1.43 -19.90
N THR A 253 21.13 0.80 -21.07
CA THR A 253 20.36 1.29 -22.21
C THR A 253 19.27 0.27 -22.55
N LEU A 254 18.02 0.66 -22.35
CA LEU A 254 16.85 -0.13 -22.70
C LEU A 254 16.65 -0.12 -24.22
N PRO A 255 16.05 -1.17 -24.82
CA PRO A 255 15.80 -1.21 -26.27
C PRO A 255 14.87 -0.09 -26.78
N GLN A 256 14.01 0.42 -25.89
CA GLN A 256 13.09 1.52 -26.11
C GLN A 256 12.78 2.18 -24.76
N PRO A 257 12.26 3.42 -24.74
CA PRO A 257 11.80 4.04 -23.50
C PRO A 257 10.75 3.17 -22.79
N GLN A 258 10.95 2.95 -21.48
CA GLN A 258 10.04 2.19 -20.63
C GLN A 258 9.53 3.07 -19.48
N THR A 259 8.29 2.85 -19.06
CA THR A 259 7.70 3.48 -17.87
C THR A 259 7.79 2.53 -16.69
N PHE A 260 8.45 2.94 -15.61
CA PHE A 260 8.66 2.11 -14.41
C PHE A 260 8.85 2.98 -13.15
N ASN A 261 8.79 2.34 -11.99
CA ASN A 261 8.88 2.99 -10.67
C ASN A 261 9.48 2.07 -9.58
N VAL A 262 9.96 0.88 -9.95
CA VAL A 262 10.68 -0.03 -9.06
C VAL A 262 11.94 -0.51 -9.78
N VAL A 263 13.09 -0.33 -9.14
CA VAL A 263 14.37 -0.92 -9.56
C VAL A 263 14.73 -2.04 -8.59
N GLU A 264 14.94 -3.24 -9.10
CA GLU A 264 15.43 -4.38 -8.32
C GLU A 264 16.93 -4.58 -8.55
N LEU A 265 17.65 -4.75 -7.45
CA LEU A 265 19.03 -5.25 -7.47
C LEU A 265 19.16 -6.49 -6.58
N ARG A 266 19.98 -7.44 -7.04
CA ARG A 266 20.30 -8.65 -6.28
C ARG A 266 21.80 -8.92 -6.32
N GLU A 267 22.41 -9.10 -5.16
CA GLU A 267 23.80 -9.55 -5.03
C GLU A 267 23.90 -11.06 -5.25
N TYR A 268 25.03 -11.49 -5.81
CA TYR A 268 25.35 -12.92 -5.88
C TYR A 268 25.84 -13.42 -4.51
N LEU A 269 24.88 -13.73 -3.63
CA LEU A 269 25.11 -14.06 -2.23
C LEU A 269 26.02 -15.24 -1.90
N PRO A 270 26.25 -16.26 -2.77
CA PRO A 270 27.28 -17.27 -2.51
C PRO A 270 28.68 -16.69 -2.26
N LEU A 271 28.92 -15.43 -2.68
CA LEU A 271 30.17 -14.70 -2.47
C LEU A 271 30.11 -13.70 -1.28
N GLY A 272 29.07 -13.78 -0.46
CA GLY A 272 28.78 -12.86 0.63
C GLY A 272 28.08 -11.57 0.18
N GLN A 273 27.64 -10.79 1.16
CA GLN A 273 27.07 -9.45 0.95
C GLN A 273 28.20 -8.40 0.92
N ARG A 274 28.18 -7.51 -0.06
CA ARG A 274 29.30 -6.59 -0.35
C ARG A 274 28.85 -5.14 -0.48
N ILE A 275 27.70 -4.88 -1.09
CA ILE A 275 27.23 -3.53 -1.42
C ILE A 275 26.68 -2.83 -0.17
N GLU A 276 27.14 -1.60 0.06
CA GLU A 276 26.75 -0.77 1.20
C GLU A 276 25.91 0.44 0.82
N ALA A 277 25.99 0.89 -0.43
CA ALA A 277 25.17 1.96 -0.97
C ALA A 277 25.01 1.87 -2.48
N VAL A 278 23.84 2.29 -2.95
CA VAL A 278 23.53 2.46 -4.37
C VAL A 278 22.77 3.76 -4.61
N ALA A 279 23.06 4.43 -5.72
CA ALA A 279 22.26 5.54 -6.23
C ALA A 279 21.82 5.25 -7.66
N VAL A 280 20.59 5.62 -7.99
CA VAL A 280 19.98 5.43 -9.31
C VAL A 280 19.77 6.79 -9.95
N GLU A 281 20.33 6.97 -11.14
CA GLU A 281 20.05 8.09 -12.02
C GLU A 281 19.29 7.62 -13.26
N ALA A 282 18.47 8.50 -13.82
CA ALA A 282 17.78 8.32 -15.08
C ALA A 282 18.08 9.49 -16.01
N TRP A 283 18.17 9.24 -17.32
CA TRP A 283 18.27 10.32 -18.29
C TRP A 283 16.88 10.90 -18.54
N LEU A 284 16.64 12.12 -18.07
CA LEU A 284 15.36 12.82 -18.16
C LEU A 284 15.63 14.23 -18.71
N ASP A 285 14.84 14.67 -19.68
CA ASP A 285 14.87 16.04 -20.21
C ASP A 285 16.27 16.56 -20.64
N GLY A 286 17.16 15.65 -21.06
CA GLY A 286 18.51 16.01 -21.53
C GLY A 286 19.59 16.06 -20.45
N SER A 287 19.30 15.67 -19.21
CA SER A 287 20.26 15.55 -18.11
C SER A 287 20.12 14.21 -17.37
N TRP A 288 21.17 13.86 -16.62
CA TRP A 288 21.11 12.77 -15.63
C TRP A 288 20.50 13.32 -14.34
N GLU A 289 19.39 12.72 -13.90
CA GLU A 289 18.69 13.10 -12.68
C GLU A 289 18.70 11.92 -11.69
N LYS A 290 19.02 12.19 -10.42
CA LYS A 290 18.94 11.18 -9.36
C LYS A 290 17.47 10.90 -9.04
N VAL A 291 17.05 9.65 -9.22
CA VAL A 291 15.65 9.22 -9.04
C VAL A 291 15.46 8.26 -7.86
N GLY A 292 16.54 7.69 -7.33
CA GLY A 292 16.46 6.77 -6.19
C GLY A 292 17.80 6.51 -5.51
N GLU A 293 17.74 5.95 -4.31
CA GLU A 293 18.91 5.47 -3.58
C GLU A 293 18.55 4.38 -2.58
N ALA A 294 19.56 3.63 -2.17
CA ALA A 294 19.47 2.61 -1.14
C ALA A 294 20.83 2.37 -0.48
N THR A 295 20.83 1.74 0.69
CA THR A 295 22.07 1.28 1.33
C THR A 295 22.43 -0.14 0.86
N THR A 296 22.25 -1.14 1.71
CA THR A 296 22.53 -2.56 1.44
C THR A 296 21.62 -3.12 0.35
N VAL A 297 22.15 -4.04 -0.47
CA VAL A 297 21.39 -4.74 -1.51
C VAL A 297 20.98 -6.15 -1.05
N GLY A 298 21.92 -7.08 -0.94
CA GLY A 298 21.64 -8.46 -0.54
C GLY A 298 20.79 -9.26 -1.55
N ASN A 299 19.89 -10.13 -1.06
CA ASN A 299 19.11 -11.06 -1.89
C ASN A 299 18.13 -10.33 -2.81
N HIS A 300 17.34 -9.40 -2.26
CA HIS A 300 16.41 -8.56 -3.01
C HIS A 300 16.47 -7.14 -2.43
N ARG A 301 16.71 -6.16 -3.31
CA ARG A 301 16.57 -4.75 -3.00
C ARG A 301 15.63 -4.09 -3.98
N PHE A 302 14.43 -3.75 -3.51
CA PHE A 302 13.46 -2.97 -4.29
C PHE A 302 13.62 -1.48 -3.96
N ILE A 303 14.16 -0.72 -4.90
CA ILE A 303 14.29 0.73 -4.82
C ILE A 303 13.05 1.33 -5.49
N ARG A 304 12.13 1.87 -4.70
CA ARG A 304 10.98 2.61 -5.21
C ARG A 304 11.42 4.02 -5.61
N ILE A 305 11.09 4.41 -6.83
CA ILE A 305 11.42 5.71 -7.42
C ILE A 305 10.14 6.38 -7.91
N PRO A 306 10.12 7.70 -8.21
CA PRO A 306 9.01 8.31 -8.92
C PRO A 306 8.72 7.58 -10.24
N ARG A 307 7.46 7.57 -10.68
CA ARG A 307 7.12 7.06 -12.01
C ARG A 307 7.83 7.90 -13.07
N ILE A 308 8.68 7.27 -13.86
CA ILE A 308 9.46 7.91 -14.91
C ILE A 308 9.35 7.12 -16.21
N THR A 309 9.60 7.79 -17.34
CA THR A 309 9.76 7.14 -18.65
C THR A 309 11.12 7.51 -19.23
N THR A 310 11.97 6.52 -19.45
CA THR A 310 13.32 6.71 -20.01
C THR A 310 13.81 5.44 -20.69
N ASP A 311 14.81 5.57 -21.55
CA ASP A 311 15.56 4.44 -22.12
C ASP A 311 16.94 4.28 -21.49
N ARG A 312 17.34 5.16 -20.56
CA ARG A 312 18.71 5.18 -20.02
C ARG A 312 18.72 5.37 -18.51
N LEU A 313 19.43 4.46 -17.85
CA LEU A 313 19.69 4.52 -16.41
C LEU A 313 21.19 4.44 -16.13
N ARG A 314 21.57 4.96 -14.97
CA ARG A 314 22.88 4.77 -14.38
C ARG A 314 22.75 4.34 -12.92
N ILE A 315 23.51 3.34 -12.52
CA ILE A 315 23.57 2.88 -11.13
C ILE A 315 24.98 3.04 -10.61
N HIS A 316 25.12 3.83 -9.56
CA HIS A 316 26.37 4.00 -8.81
C HIS A 316 26.36 3.07 -7.61
N ILE A 317 27.45 2.34 -7.40
CA ILE A 317 27.59 1.32 -6.36
C ILE A 317 28.80 1.64 -5.50
N SER A 318 28.62 1.69 -4.18
CA SER A 318 29.68 1.63 -3.16
C SER A 318 29.61 0.28 -2.45
N ALA A 319 30.75 -0.39 -2.30
CA ALA A 319 30.84 -1.72 -1.70
C ALA A 319 32.07 -1.88 -0.81
N MET A 320 32.00 -2.81 0.16
CA MET A 320 33.15 -3.12 1.03
C MET A 320 34.24 -3.95 0.33
N ALA A 321 33.86 -4.63 -0.75
CA ALA A 321 34.69 -5.45 -1.64
C ALA A 321 34.21 -5.27 -3.10
N CYS A 322 34.82 -5.95 -4.08
CA CYS A 322 34.37 -5.86 -5.46
C CYS A 322 32.90 -6.27 -5.61
N PRO A 323 32.00 -5.40 -6.12
CA PRO A 323 30.58 -5.73 -6.21
C PRO A 323 30.36 -6.93 -7.13
N ALA A 324 29.41 -7.77 -6.75
CA ALA A 324 28.95 -8.91 -7.53
C ALA A 324 27.41 -8.94 -7.50
N LEU A 325 26.79 -8.68 -8.64
CA LEU A 325 25.34 -8.61 -8.79
C LEU A 325 24.88 -9.70 -9.75
N SER A 326 23.81 -10.41 -9.41
CA SER A 326 23.17 -11.39 -10.29
C SER A 326 22.05 -10.77 -11.13
N THR A 327 21.45 -9.69 -10.66
CA THR A 327 20.21 -9.17 -11.25
C THR A 327 20.13 -7.66 -11.17
N LEU A 328 19.68 -7.08 -12.27
CA LEU A 328 19.12 -5.74 -12.39
C LEU A 328 17.80 -5.89 -13.16
N ALA A 329 16.69 -5.58 -12.49
CA ALA A 329 15.37 -5.64 -13.11
C ALA A 329 14.60 -4.34 -12.87
N LEU A 330 13.68 -4.03 -13.79
CA LEU A 330 12.83 -2.83 -13.73
C LEU A 330 11.38 -3.26 -13.76
N TYR A 331 10.56 -2.70 -12.87
CA TYR A 331 9.15 -3.05 -12.81
C TYR A 331 8.27 -1.81 -12.75
N HIS A 332 7.10 -1.92 -13.38
CA HIS A 332 6.03 -0.95 -13.25
C HIS A 332 5.02 -1.46 -12.22
N ARG A 333 5.04 -0.86 -11.03
CA ARG A 333 4.01 -1.00 -10.01
C ARG A 333 2.82 -0.11 -10.39
N PRO A 334 1.67 -0.68 -10.80
CA PRO A 334 0.54 0.13 -11.27
C PRO A 334 -0.17 0.88 -10.13
N HIS A 335 -0.04 0.40 -8.89
CA HIS A 335 -0.77 0.88 -7.71
C HIS A 335 -0.02 1.97 -6.93
N ASP A 336 0.69 2.87 -7.62
CA ASP A 336 1.48 3.89 -6.95
C ASP A 336 0.63 4.98 -6.31
N ASN A 337 1.13 5.50 -5.18
CA ASN A 337 0.50 6.57 -4.43
C ASN A 337 0.49 7.82 -5.31
N TYR A 338 -0.67 8.18 -5.88
CA TYR A 338 -0.80 9.30 -6.82
C TYR A 338 -0.55 10.66 -6.16
N LEU A 339 -0.32 10.69 -4.85
CA LEU A 339 0.24 11.85 -4.14
C LEU A 339 1.73 12.07 -4.43
N LEU A 340 2.43 11.09 -5.01
CA LEU A 340 3.85 11.16 -5.40
C LEU A 340 4.01 11.36 -6.91
N GLU A 341 3.21 12.26 -7.47
CA GLU A 341 3.28 12.70 -8.87
C GLU A 341 4.67 13.30 -9.18
N SER A 342 5.26 12.93 -10.32
CA SER A 342 6.53 13.53 -10.75
C SER A 342 6.34 15.03 -11.07
N LYS A 343 7.42 15.80 -11.00
CA LYS A 343 7.37 17.23 -11.35
C LYS A 343 6.82 17.45 -12.76
N LYS A 344 7.21 16.60 -13.72
CA LYS A 344 6.74 16.67 -15.10
C LYS A 344 5.24 16.37 -15.22
N GLU A 345 4.77 15.29 -14.60
CA GLU A 345 3.33 14.96 -14.59
C GLU A 345 2.49 16.08 -13.95
N PHE A 346 2.97 16.67 -12.84
CA PHE A 346 2.36 17.84 -12.23
C PHE A 346 2.34 19.04 -13.19
N GLU A 347 3.45 19.30 -13.87
CA GLU A 347 3.57 20.41 -14.82
C GLU A 347 2.62 20.24 -16.01
N ASP A 348 2.56 19.04 -16.59
CA ASP A 348 1.68 18.67 -17.71
C ASP A 348 0.20 18.80 -17.30
N ARG A 349 -0.20 18.24 -16.15
CA ARG A 349 -1.58 18.30 -15.67
C ARG A 349 -2.03 19.72 -15.33
N MET A 350 -1.13 20.52 -14.74
CA MET A 350 -1.44 21.90 -14.35
C MET A 350 -1.32 22.90 -15.50
N ALA A 351 -0.80 22.50 -16.67
CA ALA A 351 -0.55 23.40 -17.80
C ALA A 351 -1.79 24.18 -18.23
N TRP A 352 -2.92 23.49 -18.41
CA TRP A 352 -4.17 24.14 -18.81
C TRP A 352 -4.73 25.07 -17.72
N TRP A 353 -4.64 24.67 -16.45
CA TRP A 353 -5.19 25.43 -15.33
C TRP A 353 -4.48 26.77 -15.14
N ARG A 354 -3.15 26.78 -15.34
CA ARG A 354 -2.33 28.01 -15.29
C ARG A 354 -2.75 29.05 -16.33
N ASP A 355 -3.30 28.61 -17.45
CA ASP A 355 -3.75 29.48 -18.56
C ASP A 355 -5.24 29.84 -18.46
N ALA A 356 -6.05 29.02 -17.77
CA ALA A 356 -7.51 29.12 -17.77
C ALA A 356 -8.03 30.45 -17.18
N GLY A 357 -7.49 30.88 -16.03
CA GLY A 357 -7.71 32.20 -15.39
C GLY A 357 -9.11 32.53 -14.89
N LEU A 358 -10.19 32.07 -15.54
CA LEU A 358 -11.58 32.41 -15.24
C LEU A 358 -12.51 31.21 -15.52
N GLY A 359 -13.37 30.88 -14.56
CA GLY A 359 -14.35 29.80 -14.69
C GLY A 359 -15.73 30.18 -14.15
N MET A 360 -16.73 29.40 -14.53
CA MET A 360 -18.09 29.49 -14.02
C MET A 360 -18.30 28.46 -12.90
N PHE A 361 -18.88 28.87 -11.77
CA PHE A 361 -19.31 27.93 -10.73
C PHE A 361 -20.83 27.95 -10.61
N ILE A 362 -21.46 26.80 -10.80
CA ILE A 362 -22.91 26.62 -10.75
C ILE A 362 -23.25 25.76 -9.52
N HIS A 363 -23.88 26.40 -8.54
CA HIS A 363 -24.43 25.74 -7.36
C HIS A 363 -25.92 25.52 -7.58
N TRP A 364 -26.31 24.31 -8.01
CA TRP A 364 -27.69 23.98 -8.35
C TRP A 364 -28.10 22.54 -8.00
N GLY A 365 -29.35 22.35 -7.57
CA GLY A 365 -29.87 21.03 -7.15
C GLY A 365 -31.27 21.13 -6.55
N ALA A 366 -31.71 20.08 -5.84
CA ALA A 366 -33.06 20.00 -5.27
C ALA A 366 -33.41 21.18 -4.34
N TYR A 367 -32.41 21.73 -3.62
CA TYR A 367 -32.55 22.94 -2.79
C TYR A 367 -32.99 24.20 -3.57
N ALA A 368 -32.88 24.23 -4.90
CA ALA A 368 -33.40 25.31 -5.72
C ALA A 368 -34.95 25.38 -5.72
N VAL A 369 -35.63 24.26 -5.42
CA VAL A 369 -37.10 24.22 -5.34
C VAL A 369 -37.64 25.05 -4.17
N PRO A 370 -37.22 24.83 -2.91
CA PRO A 370 -37.67 25.68 -1.82
C PRO A 370 -37.06 27.10 -1.89
N GLY A 371 -35.89 27.27 -2.53
CA GLY A 371 -35.36 28.60 -2.89
C GLY A 371 -35.19 29.56 -1.70
N GLY A 372 -34.83 29.03 -0.52
CA GLY A 372 -34.71 29.81 0.72
C GLY A 372 -36.01 29.97 1.51
N VAL A 373 -37.11 29.35 1.10
CA VAL A 373 -38.40 29.39 1.80
C VAL A 373 -38.82 27.99 2.23
N TYR A 374 -39.14 27.82 3.52
CA TYR A 374 -39.66 26.58 4.07
C TYR A 374 -40.92 26.83 4.90
N LYS A 375 -42.00 26.09 4.62
CA LYS A 375 -43.33 26.25 5.27
C LYS A 375 -43.82 27.71 5.28
N GLY A 376 -43.61 28.42 4.17
CA GLY A 376 -44.03 29.81 3.98
C GLY A 376 -43.19 30.85 4.75
N LYS A 377 -42.05 30.46 5.31
CA LYS A 377 -41.13 31.37 6.01
C LYS A 377 -39.79 31.40 5.29
N GLU A 378 -39.23 32.60 5.16
CA GLU A 378 -37.85 32.76 4.74
C GLU A 378 -36.91 32.13 5.77
N VAL A 379 -35.97 31.33 5.26
CA VAL A 379 -34.90 30.72 6.04
C VAL A 379 -33.67 31.59 5.86
N SER A 380 -33.13 32.09 6.98
CA SER A 380 -31.91 32.91 6.94
C SER A 380 -30.72 32.10 6.40
N GLY A 381 -29.83 32.75 5.65
CA GLY A 381 -28.63 32.11 5.12
C GLY A 381 -28.72 31.86 3.62
N VAL A 382 -27.93 30.91 3.14
CA VAL A 382 -27.80 30.55 1.73
C VAL A 382 -28.69 29.35 1.39
N GLY A 383 -29.28 29.34 0.20
CA GLY A 383 -30.38 28.43 -0.15
C GLY A 383 -29.98 26.96 -0.20
N GLU A 384 -28.75 26.67 -0.58
CA GLU A 384 -28.16 25.32 -0.63
C GLU A 384 -28.01 24.67 0.75
N TRP A 385 -28.02 25.48 1.82
CA TRP A 385 -27.98 25.03 3.21
C TRP A 385 -29.35 24.96 3.88
N ILE A 386 -30.45 25.09 3.12
CA ILE A 386 -31.79 25.20 3.70
C ILE A 386 -32.20 23.96 4.50
N MET A 387 -31.82 22.75 4.07
CA MET A 387 -32.12 21.51 4.78
C MET A 387 -31.52 21.53 6.19
N SER A 388 -30.24 21.91 6.30
CA SER A 388 -29.55 22.05 7.58
C SER A 388 -30.08 23.21 8.40
N THR A 389 -30.14 24.41 7.82
CA THR A 389 -30.51 25.63 8.56
C THR A 389 -31.91 25.56 9.14
N ALA A 390 -32.87 25.05 8.37
CA ALA A 390 -34.25 24.88 8.83
C ALA A 390 -34.52 23.52 9.49
N HIS A 391 -33.50 22.66 9.64
CA HIS A 391 -33.59 21.31 10.22
C HIS A 391 -34.73 20.50 9.59
N ILE A 392 -34.78 20.48 8.25
CA ILE A 392 -35.84 19.81 7.48
C ILE A 392 -35.59 18.30 7.53
N PRO A 393 -36.51 17.48 8.09
CA PRO A 393 -36.34 16.03 8.08
C PRO A 393 -36.29 15.46 6.66
N VAL A 394 -35.55 14.36 6.44
CA VAL A 394 -35.41 13.71 5.12
C VAL A 394 -36.77 13.45 4.47
N ALA A 395 -37.73 12.89 5.20
CA ALA A 395 -39.07 12.61 4.70
C ALA A 395 -39.85 13.87 4.24
N GLU A 396 -39.52 15.05 4.78
CA GLU A 396 -40.10 16.33 4.35
C GLU A 396 -39.28 16.99 3.24
N TYR A 397 -38.00 16.65 3.09
CA TYR A 397 -37.10 17.21 2.09
C TYR A 397 -37.19 16.48 0.74
N GLU A 398 -37.29 15.15 0.72
CA GLU A 398 -37.39 14.33 -0.51
C GLU A 398 -38.48 14.80 -1.51
N PRO A 399 -39.67 15.30 -1.07
CA PRO A 399 -40.63 15.87 -2.00
C PRO A 399 -40.10 17.03 -2.85
N PHE A 400 -39.08 17.77 -2.41
CA PHE A 400 -38.44 18.81 -3.23
C PHE A 400 -37.67 18.20 -4.41
N ALA A 401 -36.98 17.08 -4.22
CA ALA A 401 -36.35 16.36 -5.32
C ALA A 401 -37.37 15.86 -6.36
N ARG A 402 -38.55 15.40 -5.91
CA ARG A 402 -39.67 15.03 -6.82
C ARG A 402 -40.32 16.22 -7.53
N GLN A 403 -40.13 17.43 -7.03
CA GLN A 403 -40.58 18.68 -7.66
C GLN A 403 -39.52 19.31 -8.56
N PHE A 404 -38.25 18.92 -8.39
CA PHE A 404 -37.13 19.46 -9.14
C PHE A 404 -37.14 18.92 -10.58
N GLY A 405 -37.94 19.55 -11.44
CA GLY A 405 -38.09 19.22 -12.85
C GLY A 405 -37.79 20.41 -13.76
N PRO A 406 -36.51 20.73 -14.04
CA PRO A 406 -36.11 21.94 -14.76
C PRO A 406 -36.37 21.85 -16.26
N GLN A 407 -37.64 21.94 -16.67
CA GLN A 407 -38.08 21.72 -18.06
C GLN A 407 -37.42 22.65 -19.11
N GLN A 408 -36.93 23.81 -18.69
CA GLN A 408 -36.26 24.79 -19.56
C GLN A 408 -34.73 24.69 -19.54
N PHE A 409 -34.16 23.67 -18.88
CA PHE A 409 -32.72 23.45 -18.86
C PHE A 409 -32.19 23.19 -20.29
N ASP A 410 -31.15 23.95 -20.63
CA ASP A 410 -30.38 23.85 -21.87
C ASP A 410 -28.89 24.00 -21.55
N ALA A 411 -28.16 22.88 -21.62
CA ALA A 411 -26.72 22.84 -21.40
C ALA A 411 -25.93 23.71 -22.39
N LYS A 412 -26.37 23.79 -23.66
CA LYS A 412 -25.68 24.58 -24.68
C LYS A 412 -25.79 26.06 -24.39
N GLU A 413 -26.93 26.51 -23.86
CA GLU A 413 -27.10 27.90 -23.43
C GLU A 413 -26.15 28.25 -22.28
N TRP A 414 -26.01 27.38 -21.28
CA TRP A 414 -25.07 27.61 -20.16
C TRP A 414 -23.62 27.69 -20.63
N VAL A 415 -23.22 26.75 -21.49
CA VAL A 415 -21.87 26.74 -22.06
C VAL A 415 -21.64 27.95 -22.96
N ARG A 416 -22.65 28.38 -23.72
CA ARG A 416 -22.60 29.60 -24.54
C ARG A 416 -22.39 30.83 -23.66
N ILE A 417 -23.12 30.96 -22.56
CA ILE A 417 -22.95 32.05 -21.58
C ILE A 417 -21.52 32.05 -21.04
N ALA A 418 -20.99 30.88 -20.64
CA ALA A 418 -19.63 30.74 -20.13
C ALA A 418 -18.59 31.22 -21.16
N ARG A 419 -18.72 30.71 -22.39
CA ARG A 419 -17.81 31.03 -23.50
C ARG A 419 -17.87 32.51 -23.86
N ASP A 420 -19.07 33.08 -24.00
CA ASP A 420 -19.27 34.48 -24.35
C ASP A 420 -18.76 35.43 -23.24
N ALA A 421 -18.77 34.98 -21.97
CA ALA A 421 -18.15 35.65 -20.83
C ALA A 421 -16.62 35.46 -20.73
N GLY A 422 -16.01 34.69 -21.65
CA GLY A 422 -14.57 34.42 -21.67
C GLY A 422 -14.08 33.37 -20.67
N MET A 423 -14.98 32.66 -19.99
CA MET A 423 -14.66 31.58 -19.07
C MET A 423 -14.10 30.36 -19.82
N LYS A 424 -13.22 29.61 -19.16
CA LYS A 424 -12.52 28.44 -19.74
C LYS A 424 -12.95 27.10 -19.17
N TYR A 425 -13.64 27.12 -18.04
CA TYR A 425 -14.11 25.92 -17.36
C TYR A 425 -15.43 26.18 -16.62
N ILE A 426 -16.19 25.12 -16.39
CA ILE A 426 -17.44 25.13 -15.63
C ILE A 426 -17.31 24.11 -14.52
N VAL A 427 -17.53 24.53 -13.27
CA VAL A 427 -17.72 23.64 -12.12
C VAL A 427 -19.22 23.62 -11.81
N ILE A 428 -19.83 22.44 -11.75
CA ILE A 428 -21.23 22.27 -11.33
C ILE A 428 -21.33 21.29 -10.17
N THR A 429 -22.25 21.55 -9.23
CA THR A 429 -22.63 20.59 -8.19
C THR A 429 -23.18 19.30 -8.81
N SER A 430 -22.42 18.21 -8.74
CA SER A 430 -22.89 16.87 -9.10
C SER A 430 -23.84 16.32 -8.03
N LYS A 431 -23.43 16.45 -6.75
CA LYS A 431 -24.20 16.15 -5.55
C LYS A 431 -23.84 17.18 -4.47
N HIS A 432 -24.84 17.78 -3.83
CA HIS A 432 -24.64 18.67 -2.67
C HIS A 432 -24.88 17.91 -1.36
N HIS A 433 -24.76 18.60 -0.23
CA HIS A 433 -24.94 18.04 1.12
C HIS A 433 -26.31 17.38 1.34
N ASP A 434 -27.33 17.72 0.56
CA ASP A 434 -28.66 17.12 0.63
C ASP A 434 -28.74 15.73 -0.04
N GLY A 435 -27.64 15.25 -0.63
CA GLY A 435 -27.50 13.89 -1.15
C GLY A 435 -28.05 13.67 -2.56
N PHE A 436 -28.72 14.67 -3.16
CA PHE A 436 -29.39 14.50 -4.46
C PHE A 436 -28.40 14.59 -5.64
N CYS A 437 -28.38 13.58 -6.49
CA CYS A 437 -27.47 13.49 -7.63
C CYS A 437 -28.06 14.08 -8.92
N LEU A 438 -27.26 14.83 -9.69
CA LEU A 438 -27.65 15.42 -10.98
C LEU A 438 -27.37 14.54 -12.21
N TRP A 439 -27.05 13.26 -12.00
CA TRP A 439 -26.81 12.27 -13.06
C TRP A 439 -27.53 10.95 -12.76
N ASP A 440 -27.54 10.02 -13.71
CA ASP A 440 -28.04 8.65 -13.54
C ASP A 440 -27.08 7.80 -12.68
N SER A 441 -27.24 7.81 -11.35
CA SER A 441 -26.35 7.05 -10.46
C SER A 441 -26.82 5.61 -10.31
N LYS A 442 -25.92 4.64 -10.45
CA LYS A 442 -26.21 3.22 -10.17
C LYS A 442 -26.05 2.87 -8.70
N VAL A 443 -25.65 3.84 -7.89
CA VAL A 443 -25.43 3.70 -6.45
C VAL A 443 -26.69 4.05 -5.66
N THR A 444 -27.59 4.89 -6.19
CA THR A 444 -28.76 5.41 -5.48
C THR A 444 -29.89 5.76 -6.45
N ASP A 445 -31.14 5.53 -6.04
CA ASP A 445 -32.33 6.02 -6.77
C ASP A 445 -32.63 7.50 -6.44
N TYR A 446 -31.89 8.11 -5.49
CA TYR A 446 -32.08 9.52 -5.08
C TYR A 446 -31.33 10.48 -6.02
N ASP A 447 -31.75 10.48 -7.28
CA ASP A 447 -31.13 11.23 -8.35
C ASP A 447 -32.13 11.85 -9.36
N ILE A 448 -31.59 12.57 -10.35
CA ILE A 448 -32.37 13.25 -11.39
C ILE A 448 -33.14 12.30 -12.31
N MET A 449 -32.66 11.07 -12.49
CA MET A 449 -33.23 10.11 -13.43
C MET A 449 -34.32 9.27 -12.80
N ASP A 450 -34.24 8.97 -11.51
CA ASP A 450 -35.15 8.08 -10.81
C ASP A 450 -36.16 8.86 -9.98
N THR A 451 -35.70 9.79 -9.14
CA THR A 451 -36.57 10.54 -8.21
C THR A 451 -37.27 11.73 -8.87
N SER A 452 -36.58 12.45 -9.76
CA SER A 452 -37.16 13.63 -10.43
C SER A 452 -38.04 13.27 -11.64
N PRO A 453 -39.02 14.12 -12.00
CA PRO A 453 -39.79 13.99 -13.24
C PRO A 453 -39.02 14.44 -14.50
N PHE A 454 -37.78 14.93 -14.38
CA PHE A 454 -37.02 15.49 -15.50
C PHE A 454 -36.54 14.44 -16.51
N LYS A 455 -36.04 13.30 -16.02
CA LYS A 455 -35.64 12.12 -16.82
C LYS A 455 -34.61 12.44 -17.92
N ARG A 456 -33.70 13.38 -17.64
CA ARG A 456 -32.57 13.77 -18.49
C ARG A 456 -31.32 13.91 -17.62
N ASP A 457 -30.20 13.41 -18.11
CA ASP A 457 -28.92 13.49 -17.40
C ASP A 457 -28.28 14.87 -17.62
N ILE A 458 -28.27 15.69 -16.57
CA ILE A 458 -27.77 17.07 -16.64
C ILE A 458 -26.26 17.09 -16.87
N LEU A 459 -25.53 16.16 -16.25
CA LEU A 459 -24.06 16.11 -16.35
C LEU A 459 -23.63 15.60 -17.72
N GLU A 460 -24.37 14.65 -18.30
CA GLU A 460 -24.13 14.18 -19.67
C GLU A 460 -24.32 15.30 -20.70
N GLU A 461 -25.44 16.00 -20.63
CA GLU A 461 -25.73 17.10 -21.56
C GLU A 461 -24.72 18.25 -21.44
N LEU A 462 -24.24 18.55 -20.22
CA LEU A 462 -23.18 19.54 -20.00
C LEU A 462 -21.82 19.08 -20.50
N ARG A 463 -21.47 17.80 -20.34
CA ARG A 463 -20.25 17.21 -20.91
C ARG A 463 -20.23 17.43 -22.41
N ASP A 464 -21.28 17.00 -23.10
CA ASP A 464 -21.36 17.09 -24.56
C ASP A 464 -21.27 18.55 -25.03
N ALA A 465 -21.99 19.46 -24.38
CA ALA A 465 -21.94 20.88 -24.71
C ALA A 465 -20.56 21.51 -24.45
N CYS A 466 -19.89 21.12 -23.35
CA CYS A 466 -18.55 21.59 -23.00
C CYS A 466 -17.50 21.09 -24.01
N ASP A 467 -17.56 19.81 -24.37
CA ASP A 467 -16.68 19.20 -25.37
C ASP A 467 -16.84 19.86 -26.74
N GLU A 468 -18.08 20.11 -27.18
CA GLU A 468 -18.37 20.85 -28.43
C GLU A 468 -17.77 22.27 -28.41
N ALA A 469 -17.77 22.95 -27.26
CA ALA A 469 -17.33 24.34 -27.13
C ALA A 469 -15.86 24.50 -26.72
N GLY A 470 -15.15 23.41 -26.41
CA GLY A 470 -13.78 23.46 -25.88
C GLY A 470 -13.69 24.05 -24.47
N ILE A 471 -14.74 23.93 -23.66
CA ILE A 471 -14.80 24.37 -22.27
C ILE A 471 -14.51 23.17 -21.36
N LYS A 472 -13.70 23.34 -20.31
CA LYS A 472 -13.38 22.23 -19.40
C LYS A 472 -14.53 22.00 -18.40
N LEU A 473 -15.17 20.83 -18.45
CA LEU A 473 -16.16 20.44 -17.44
C LEU A 473 -15.47 19.96 -16.17
N CYS A 474 -15.99 20.40 -15.02
CA CYS A 474 -15.51 20.11 -13.68
C CYS A 474 -16.72 19.87 -12.75
N PHE A 475 -16.51 19.15 -11.66
CA PHE A 475 -17.57 18.86 -10.70
C PHE A 475 -17.22 19.30 -9.29
N TYR A 476 -18.23 19.84 -8.61
CA TYR A 476 -18.31 19.86 -7.17
C TYR A 476 -19.00 18.58 -6.71
N HIS A 477 -18.50 17.95 -5.66
CA HIS A 477 -19.11 16.78 -5.05
C HIS A 477 -18.96 16.82 -3.54
N SER A 478 -20.07 16.66 -2.83
CA SER A 478 -20.04 16.68 -1.36
C SER A 478 -19.55 15.36 -0.75
N ILE A 479 -18.65 15.48 0.23
CA ILE A 479 -18.26 14.40 1.15
C ILE A 479 -19.37 14.18 2.18
N MET A 480 -19.91 15.26 2.75
CA MET A 480 -20.99 15.24 3.72
C MET A 480 -22.32 14.88 3.06
N ASP A 481 -23.19 14.15 3.77
CA ASP A 481 -24.47 13.71 3.23
C ASP A 481 -25.55 13.67 4.32
N TRP A 482 -26.46 14.66 4.28
CA TRP A 482 -27.59 14.82 5.19
C TRP A 482 -28.75 13.86 4.89
N HIS A 483 -28.69 13.15 3.77
CA HIS A 483 -29.72 12.17 3.39
C HIS A 483 -29.31 10.76 3.78
N HIS A 484 -28.06 10.37 3.52
CA HIS A 484 -27.62 8.98 3.67
C HIS A 484 -27.58 8.51 5.15
N PRO A 485 -28.16 7.34 5.49
CA PRO A 485 -28.30 6.88 6.87
C PRO A 485 -26.98 6.51 7.57
N ASP A 486 -25.96 6.16 6.78
CA ASP A 486 -24.59 5.92 7.27
C ASP A 486 -23.74 7.20 7.41
N ALA A 487 -24.28 8.34 7.00
CA ALA A 487 -23.64 9.65 7.14
C ALA A 487 -24.43 10.52 8.15
N GLN A 488 -24.81 11.73 7.78
CA GLN A 488 -25.52 12.67 8.67
C GLN A 488 -27.04 12.50 8.61
N GLY A 489 -27.59 11.50 7.88
CA GLY A 489 -29.02 11.22 7.82
C GLY A 489 -29.70 11.09 9.19
N LYS A 490 -28.98 10.58 10.20
CA LYS A 490 -29.47 10.49 11.59
C LYS A 490 -29.98 11.83 12.15
N ASP A 491 -29.35 12.94 11.78
CA ASP A 491 -29.65 14.27 12.31
C ASP A 491 -30.91 14.85 11.67
N TYR A 492 -31.37 14.22 10.59
CA TYR A 492 -32.55 14.60 9.79
C TYR A 492 -33.62 13.50 9.77
N GLY A 493 -33.62 12.62 10.77
CA GLY A 493 -34.65 11.59 10.95
C GLY A 493 -34.51 10.37 10.03
N ASN A 494 -33.35 10.17 9.40
CA ASN A 494 -33.00 8.99 8.61
C ASN A 494 -31.77 8.28 9.20
N ALA A 495 -31.93 7.67 10.38
CA ALA A 495 -30.83 6.98 11.04
C ALA A 495 -30.69 5.53 10.56
N ASN A 496 -29.46 5.06 10.33
CA ASN A 496 -29.20 3.63 10.27
C ASN A 496 -29.56 2.99 11.62
N PRO A 497 -30.44 1.97 11.68
CA PRO A 497 -30.79 1.27 12.92
C PRO A 497 -29.60 0.68 13.68
N ASN A 498 -28.50 0.39 12.99
CA ASN A 498 -27.26 -0.15 13.55
C ASN A 498 -26.24 0.93 13.94
N GLY A 499 -26.59 2.21 13.80
CA GLY A 499 -25.69 3.36 13.94
C GLY A 499 -25.02 3.72 12.60
N PRO A 500 -24.70 5.00 12.36
CA PRO A 500 -24.08 5.42 11.11
C PRO A 500 -22.67 4.83 10.97
N ASP A 501 -22.36 4.27 9.80
CA ASP A 501 -21.01 3.83 9.43
C ASP A 501 -20.44 4.67 8.29
N PHE A 502 -19.83 5.79 8.66
CA PHE A 502 -19.32 6.75 7.69
C PHE A 502 -18.17 6.19 6.82
N ALA A 503 -17.39 5.24 7.35
CA ALA A 503 -16.36 4.56 6.59
C ALA A 503 -16.99 3.67 5.50
N SER A 504 -18.05 2.92 5.84
CA SER A 504 -18.84 2.18 4.85
C SER A 504 -19.47 3.09 3.81
N TYR A 505 -20.03 4.24 4.20
CA TYR A 505 -20.52 5.25 3.25
C TYR A 505 -19.40 5.71 2.29
N CYS A 506 -18.20 5.97 2.80
CA CYS A 506 -17.07 6.37 1.97
C CYS A 506 -16.69 5.29 0.94
N GLU A 507 -16.59 4.03 1.37
CA GLU A 507 -16.16 2.92 0.51
C GLU A 507 -17.24 2.44 -0.46
N ASN A 508 -18.49 2.38 -0.02
CA ASN A 508 -19.57 1.71 -0.73
C ASN A 508 -20.57 2.67 -1.40
N TYR A 509 -20.50 3.97 -1.11
CA TYR A 509 -21.38 4.98 -1.70
C TYR A 509 -20.59 6.11 -2.38
N LEU A 510 -19.82 6.88 -1.62
CA LEU A 510 -19.07 8.05 -2.14
C LEU A 510 -18.07 7.66 -3.23
N LYS A 511 -17.19 6.68 -2.96
CA LYS A 511 -16.19 6.23 -3.96
C LYS A 511 -16.85 5.69 -5.24
N PRO A 512 -17.84 4.78 -5.20
CA PRO A 512 -18.57 4.35 -6.38
C PRO A 512 -19.20 5.51 -7.18
N GLN A 513 -19.81 6.50 -6.51
CA GLN A 513 -20.34 7.69 -7.19
C GLN A 513 -19.24 8.51 -7.89
N LEU A 514 -18.09 8.70 -7.23
CA LEU A 514 -16.95 9.40 -7.86
C LEU A 514 -16.40 8.62 -9.05
N LYS A 515 -16.41 7.29 -9.01
CA LYS A 515 -16.02 6.46 -10.14
C LYS A 515 -16.97 6.65 -11.33
N GLU A 516 -18.28 6.68 -11.11
CA GLU A 516 -19.25 7.02 -12.16
C GLU A 516 -18.95 8.39 -12.77
N LEU A 517 -18.67 9.39 -11.92
CA LEU A 517 -18.36 10.73 -12.40
C LEU A 517 -17.11 10.77 -13.28
N ILE A 518 -16.06 10.05 -12.89
CA ILE A 518 -14.79 9.97 -13.61
C ILE A 518 -14.94 9.21 -14.92
N GLU A 519 -15.53 8.01 -14.88
CA GLU A 519 -15.62 7.10 -16.03
C GLU A 519 -16.61 7.62 -17.09
N ASN A 520 -17.72 8.24 -16.69
CA ASN A 520 -18.78 8.62 -17.62
C ASN A 520 -18.62 10.05 -18.16
N TYR A 521 -17.96 10.95 -17.42
CA TYR A 521 -17.91 12.38 -17.79
C TYR A 521 -16.52 12.99 -17.86
N ASN A 522 -15.45 12.29 -17.44
CA ASN A 522 -14.06 12.74 -17.57
C ASN A 522 -13.82 14.19 -17.08
N PRO A 523 -14.12 14.52 -15.80
CA PRO A 523 -14.00 15.86 -15.26
C PRO A 523 -12.54 16.31 -15.16
N HIS A 524 -12.31 17.61 -15.36
CA HIS A 524 -10.98 18.22 -15.27
C HIS A 524 -10.61 18.69 -13.85
N VAL A 525 -11.61 18.93 -12.99
CA VAL A 525 -11.45 19.21 -11.56
C VAL A 525 -12.55 18.49 -10.79
N LEU A 526 -12.18 17.85 -9.69
CA LEU A 526 -13.09 17.41 -8.63
C LEU A 526 -12.89 18.33 -7.43
N TRP A 527 -13.91 19.14 -7.13
CA TRP A 527 -13.99 19.97 -5.94
C TRP A 527 -14.75 19.20 -4.87
N PHE A 528 -14.09 18.89 -3.76
CA PHE A 528 -14.72 18.27 -2.60
C PHE A 528 -15.11 19.32 -1.56
N ASP A 529 -16.28 19.15 -0.94
CA ASP A 529 -16.80 20.03 0.12
C ASP A 529 -17.38 19.21 1.27
N GLY A 530 -17.41 19.78 2.47
CA GLY A 530 -17.93 19.11 3.67
C GLY A 530 -16.89 18.30 4.45
N GLU A 531 -15.60 18.49 4.18
CA GLU A 531 -14.50 17.77 4.84
C GLU A 531 -14.27 18.16 6.31
N TRP A 532 -14.95 19.22 6.78
CA TRP A 532 -14.85 19.70 8.16
C TRP A 532 -15.70 18.91 9.17
N ILE A 533 -16.49 17.92 8.72
CA ILE A 533 -17.27 17.06 9.60
C ILE A 533 -16.33 16.20 10.48
N PRO A 534 -16.72 15.88 11.73
CA PRO A 534 -15.87 15.14 12.65
C PRO A 534 -15.61 13.69 12.19
N GLU A 535 -16.48 13.11 11.37
CA GLU A 535 -16.31 11.77 10.82
C GLU A 535 -15.24 11.69 9.72
N TRP A 536 -14.90 12.82 9.08
CA TRP A 536 -13.90 12.85 8.02
C TRP A 536 -12.49 12.96 8.60
N THR A 537 -11.60 12.06 8.19
CA THR A 537 -10.23 11.98 8.69
C THR A 537 -9.21 12.19 7.56
N GLU A 538 -7.99 12.57 7.92
CA GLU A 538 -6.88 12.67 6.95
C GLU A 538 -6.62 11.32 6.23
N GLU A 539 -6.83 10.20 6.91
CA GLU A 539 -6.68 8.86 6.34
C GLU A 539 -7.73 8.59 5.26
N LEU A 540 -9.01 8.88 5.55
CA LEU A 540 -10.09 8.80 4.56
C LEU A 540 -9.83 9.73 3.37
N GLY A 541 -9.36 10.95 3.62
CA GLY A 541 -9.01 11.90 2.56
C GLY A 541 -7.88 11.43 1.65
N LYS A 542 -6.79 10.90 2.22
CA LYS A 542 -5.72 10.28 1.43
C LYS A 542 -6.21 9.08 0.64
N GLY A 543 -7.05 8.24 1.25
CA GLY A 543 -7.67 7.09 0.59
C GLY A 543 -8.58 7.49 -0.58
N LEU A 544 -9.35 8.56 -0.42
CA LEU A 544 -10.19 9.12 -1.48
C LEU A 544 -9.34 9.69 -2.62
N TYR A 545 -8.33 10.51 -2.31
CA TYR A 545 -7.44 11.10 -3.33
C TYR A 545 -6.66 10.05 -4.11
N GLN A 546 -6.26 8.98 -3.43
CA GLN A 546 -5.64 7.82 -4.06
C GLN A 546 -6.61 7.06 -4.98
N TYR A 547 -7.90 7.05 -4.65
CA TYR A 547 -8.92 6.34 -5.41
C TYR A 547 -9.34 7.08 -6.68
N VAL A 548 -9.46 8.42 -6.63
CA VAL A 548 -9.91 9.25 -7.77
C VAL A 548 -8.79 9.59 -8.76
N ARG A 549 -7.55 9.26 -8.41
CA ARG A 549 -6.38 9.35 -9.28
C ARG A 549 -6.08 8.00 -9.89
#